data_AF-A0A3D0RRX4-F1
#
_entry.id   AF-A0A3D0RRX4-F1
#
_cell.length_a   1.000
_cell.length_b   1.000
_cell.length_c   1.000
_cell.angle_alpha   90.00
_cell.angle_beta   90.00
_cell.angle_gamma   90.00
#
_symmetry.space_group_name_H-M   'P 1'
#
loop_
_entity.id
_entity.type
_entity.pdbx_description
1 polymer ?
#
loop_
_entity_poly.entity_id
_entity_poly.type
_entity_poly.pdbx_seq_one_letter_code
_entity_poly.pdbx_strand_id
1 'polypeptide(L)'
;MKELIKRPLIILSIFLFILLIFVRYQILDLTNGDHQLILTWYDFLKQNGVIGLADDDFSNYPPAYLYLLWIFTLVSDFITPAHALKIIPTLFDIISAVAIFKIARLKFDDDKPYLLTVIFLLLPTVTFNSTGWGQIDSAYG
;
A
#
# COMPACT_ATOMS: atom_id res chain seq x y z
N MET A 1 -1.47 11.95 -29.42
CA MET A 1 -2.03 10.63 -29.83
C MET A 1 -1.09 9.86 -30.78
N LYS A 2 -0.69 10.40 -31.94
CA LYS A 2 0.15 9.67 -32.92
C LYS A 2 1.51 9.17 -32.38
N GLU A 3 2.15 9.91 -31.47
CA GLU A 3 3.41 9.49 -30.82
C GLU A 3 3.21 8.41 -29.74
N LEU A 4 2.04 8.32 -29.12
CA LEU A 4 1.77 7.31 -28.10
C LEU A 4 1.64 5.91 -28.72
N ILE A 5 1.05 5.83 -29.92
CA ILE A 5 0.85 4.57 -30.67
C ILE A 5 2.19 3.89 -30.99
N LYS A 6 3.28 4.66 -31.09
CA LYS A 6 4.64 4.13 -31.30
C LYS A 6 5.29 3.56 -30.04
N ARG A 7 4.64 3.68 -28.87
CA ARG A 7 5.14 3.28 -27.55
C ARG A 7 4.22 2.19 -26.94
N PRO A 8 4.20 0.97 -27.49
CA PRO A 8 3.23 -0.04 -27.08
C PRO A 8 3.33 -0.41 -25.59
N LEU A 9 4.53 -0.41 -25.01
CA LEU A 9 4.73 -0.73 -23.60
C LEU A 9 4.17 0.35 -22.67
N ILE A 10 4.21 1.63 -23.05
CA ILE A 10 3.61 2.69 -22.22
C ILE A 10 2.07 2.59 -22.23
N ILE A 11 1.48 2.27 -23.38
CA ILE A 11 0.04 2.04 -23.51
C ILE A 11 -0.38 0.85 -22.64
N LEU A 12 0.34 -0.27 -22.76
CA LEU A 12 0.11 -1.45 -21.93
C LEU A 12 0.25 -1.11 -20.44
N SER A 13 1.25 -0.33 -20.07
CA SER A 13 1.47 0.07 -18.67
C SER A 13 0.31 0.89 -18.11
N ILE A 14 -0.24 1.82 -18.90
CA ILE A 14 -1.42 2.61 -18.52
C ILE A 14 -2.64 1.70 -18.34
N PHE A 15 -2.88 0.78 -19.28
CA PHE A 15 -3.97 -0.17 -19.19
C PHE A 15 -3.86 -1.05 -17.93
N LEU A 16 -2.67 -1.60 -17.67
CA LEU A 16 -2.40 -2.39 -16.47
C LEU A 16 -2.54 -1.58 -15.19
N PHE A 17 -2.20 -0.28 -15.22
CA PHE A 17 -2.37 0.58 -14.05
C PHE A 17 -3.85 0.85 -13.76
N ILE A 18 -4.68 1.01 -14.79
CA ILE A 18 -6.14 1.09 -14.62
C ILE A 18 -6.68 -0.24 -14.05
N LEU A 19 -6.21 -1.38 -14.56
CA LEU A 19 -6.58 -2.69 -14.04
C LEU A 19 -6.16 -2.85 -12.57
N LEU A 20 -4.97 -2.39 -12.19
CA LEU A 20 -4.49 -2.38 -10.80
C LEU A 20 -5.44 -1.63 -9.88
N ILE A 21 -5.84 -0.41 -10.26
CA ILE A 21 -6.78 0.40 -9.47
C ILE A 21 -8.13 -0.33 -9.35
N PHE A 22 -8.62 -0.89 -10.47
CA PHE A 22 -9.86 -1.67 -10.47
C PHE A 22 -9.79 -2.86 -9.51
N VAL A 23 -8.74 -3.68 -9.58
CA VAL A 23 -8.54 -4.85 -8.71
C VAL A 23 -8.46 -4.42 -7.25
N ARG A 24 -7.64 -3.41 -6.93
CA ARG A 24 -7.50 -2.89 -5.56
C ARG A 24 -8.83 -2.38 -4.99
N TYR A 25 -9.64 -1.73 -5.82
CA TYR A 25 -10.99 -1.31 -5.44
C TYR A 25 -11.91 -2.50 -5.14
N GLN A 26 -11.89 -3.56 -5.96
CA GLN A 26 -12.73 -4.75 -5.74
C GLN A 26 -12.40 -5.50 -4.44
N ILE A 27 -11.14 -5.45 -3.98
CA ILE A 27 -10.68 -6.17 -2.78
C ILE A 27 -10.58 -5.28 -1.53
N LEU A 28 -10.89 -3.99 -1.65
CA LEU A 28 -10.70 -3.00 -0.59
C LEU A 28 -11.51 -3.33 0.67
N ASP A 29 -12.69 -3.92 0.51
CA ASP A 29 -13.59 -4.24 1.63
C ASP A 29 -13.40 -5.64 2.21
N LEU A 30 -12.42 -6.42 1.72
CA LEU A 30 -12.08 -7.71 2.32
C LEU A 30 -11.59 -7.52 3.77
N THR A 31 -11.97 -8.41 4.67
CA THR A 31 -11.55 -8.35 6.08
C THR A 31 -11.14 -9.75 6.56
N ASN A 32 -10.30 -9.79 7.59
CA ASN A 32 -9.76 -11.01 8.19
C ASN A 32 -9.45 -10.77 9.67
N GLY A 33 -8.94 -11.81 10.36
CA GLY A 33 -8.64 -11.73 11.80
C GLY A 33 -7.53 -10.73 12.14
N ASP A 34 -6.48 -10.64 11.32
CA ASP A 34 -5.37 -9.69 11.55
C ASP A 34 -5.85 -8.26 11.42
N HIS A 35 -6.68 -8.00 10.42
CA HIS A 35 -7.30 -6.69 10.21
C HIS A 35 -8.15 -6.28 11.42
N GLN A 36 -8.91 -7.21 12.01
CA GLN A 36 -9.67 -6.95 13.24
C GLN A 36 -8.77 -6.68 14.43
N LEU A 37 -7.65 -7.39 14.56
CA LEU A 37 -6.66 -7.16 15.62
C LEU A 37 -6.02 -5.77 15.48
N ILE A 38 -5.59 -5.38 14.29
CA ILE A 38 -4.99 -4.06 14.07
C ILE A 38 -6.01 -2.94 14.32
N LEU A 39 -7.31 -3.17 14.06
CA LEU A 39 -8.37 -2.22 14.42
C LEU A 39 -8.45 -1.97 15.93
N THR A 40 -8.20 -2.98 16.78
CA THR A 40 -8.19 -2.74 18.23
C THR A 40 -7.02 -1.85 18.65
N TRP A 41 -5.87 -1.99 17.99
CA TRP A 41 -4.71 -1.11 18.19
C TRP A 41 -4.99 0.32 17.73
N TYR A 42 -5.65 0.45 16.58
CA TYR A 42 -6.10 1.75 16.06
C TYR A 42 -7.03 2.44 17.06
N ASP A 43 -8.04 1.72 17.57
CA ASP A 43 -8.99 2.25 18.54
C ASP A 43 -8.32 2.63 19.86
N PHE A 44 -7.35 1.84 20.32
CA PHE A 44 -6.54 2.16 21.50
C PHE A 44 -5.77 3.49 21.31
N LEU A 45 -5.09 3.65 20.17
CA LEU A 45 -4.34 4.88 19.86
C LEU A 45 -5.26 6.08 19.65
N LYS A 46 -6.45 5.87 19.08
CA LYS A 46 -7.46 6.92 18.91
C LYS A 46 -8.00 7.41 20.26
N GLN A 47 -8.18 6.52 21.23
CA GLN A 47 -8.68 6.86 22.57
C GLN A 47 -7.62 7.52 23.45
N ASN A 48 -6.38 7.03 23.39
CA ASN A 48 -5.29 7.48 24.27
C ASN A 48 -4.42 8.59 23.65
N GLY A 49 -4.60 8.87 22.36
CA GLY A 49 -3.79 9.83 21.61
C GLY A 49 -2.31 9.45 21.56
N VAL A 50 -1.45 10.45 21.39
CA VAL A 50 0.01 10.25 21.24
C VAL A 50 0.65 9.59 22.47
N ILE A 51 0.07 9.73 23.65
CA ILE A 51 0.58 9.14 24.90
C ILE A 51 0.46 7.61 24.87
N GLY A 52 -0.56 7.08 24.18
CA GLY A 52 -0.75 5.64 24.02
C GLY A 52 0.42 4.95 23.29
N LEU A 53 1.25 5.68 22.54
CA LEU A 53 2.45 5.11 21.89
C LEU A 53 3.55 4.70 22.88
N ALA A 54 3.46 5.11 24.14
CA ALA A 54 4.40 4.72 25.19
C ALA A 54 3.99 3.43 25.92
N ASP A 55 2.83 2.84 25.57
CA ASP A 55 2.35 1.57 26.11
C ASP A 55 2.82 0.41 25.23
N ASP A 56 3.47 -0.58 25.83
CA ASP A 56 4.05 -1.74 25.13
C ASP A 56 3.12 -2.96 25.12
N ASP A 57 1.97 -2.93 25.82
CA ASP A 57 1.11 -4.10 26.04
C ASP A 57 0.00 -4.24 24.98
N PHE A 58 -0.36 -3.16 24.28
CA PHE A 58 -1.50 -3.17 23.36
C PHE A 58 -1.19 -3.77 21.99
N SER A 59 0.08 -3.85 21.59
CA SER A 59 0.48 -4.33 20.26
C SER A 59 1.79 -5.10 20.31
N ASN A 60 2.03 -5.95 19.29
CA ASN A 60 3.29 -6.67 19.13
C ASN A 60 4.11 -6.18 17.91
N TYR A 61 3.77 -5.00 17.38
CA TYR A 61 4.45 -4.40 16.23
C TYR A 61 5.51 -3.39 16.68
N PRO A 62 6.56 -3.17 15.88
CA PRO A 62 7.59 -2.21 16.23
C PRO A 62 7.04 -0.77 16.22
N PRO A 63 7.64 0.15 17.01
CA PRO A 63 7.16 1.53 17.13
C PRO A 63 6.95 2.25 15.80
N ALA A 64 7.80 1.98 14.79
CA ALA A 64 7.71 2.60 13.47
C ALA A 64 6.31 2.42 12.82
N TYR A 65 5.72 1.23 12.93
CA TYR A 65 4.37 1.00 12.42
C TYR A 65 3.32 1.72 13.27
N LEU A 66 3.47 1.70 14.60
CA LEU A 66 2.52 2.33 15.53
C LEU A 66 2.46 3.84 15.34
N TYR A 67 3.58 4.50 15.02
CA TYR A 67 3.57 5.92 14.65
C TYR A 67 2.74 6.19 13.39
N LEU A 68 2.87 5.35 12.35
CA LEU A 68 2.05 5.47 11.15
C LEU A 68 0.58 5.23 11.49
N LEU A 69 0.28 4.19 12.26
CA LEU A 69 -1.07 3.87 12.70
C LEU A 69 -1.71 5.04 13.45
N TRP A 70 -0.97 5.65 14.38
CA TRP A 70 -1.40 6.84 15.11
C TRP A 70 -1.67 8.03 14.19
N ILE A 71 -0.80 8.33 13.21
CA ILE A 71 -1.06 9.39 12.23
C ILE A 71 -2.38 9.16 11.50
N PHE A 72 -2.70 7.90 11.16
CA PHE A 72 -3.96 7.54 10.51
C PHE A 72 -5.18 7.65 11.43
N THR A 73 -5.02 7.70 12.75
CA THR A 73 -6.10 8.07 13.67
C THR A 73 -6.51 9.54 13.54
N LEU A 74 -5.58 10.42 13.13
CA LEU A 74 -5.84 11.87 13.01
C LEU A 74 -6.74 12.23 11.82
N VAL A 75 -6.86 11.32 10.84
CA VAL A 75 -7.68 11.51 9.62
C VAL A 75 -8.95 10.66 9.63
N SER A 76 -9.34 10.14 10.80
CA SER A 76 -10.46 9.21 10.94
C SER A 76 -11.83 9.79 10.54
N ASP A 77 -11.93 11.11 10.47
CA ASP A 77 -13.16 11.80 10.05
C ASP A 77 -13.36 11.76 8.52
N PHE A 78 -12.29 11.47 7.76
CA PHE A 78 -12.31 11.46 6.30
C PHE A 78 -12.24 10.03 5.72
N ILE A 79 -11.66 9.09 6.46
CA ILE A 79 -11.38 7.73 6.00
C ILE A 79 -11.79 6.75 7.10
N THR A 80 -12.48 5.67 6.73
CA THR A 80 -12.84 4.63 7.69
C THR A 80 -11.56 3.99 8.27
N PRO A 81 -11.55 3.60 9.56
CA PRO A 81 -10.40 2.90 10.15
C PRO A 81 -9.96 1.69 9.32
N ALA A 82 -10.92 0.89 8.86
CA ALA A 82 -10.66 -0.28 8.02
C ALA A 82 -9.89 0.06 6.72
N HIS A 83 -10.28 1.14 6.04
CA HIS A 83 -9.56 1.59 4.84
C HIS A 83 -8.21 2.21 5.19
N ALA A 84 -8.11 2.95 6.30
CA ALA A 84 -6.86 3.55 6.77
C ALA A 84 -5.75 2.49 6.98
N LEU A 85 -6.10 1.34 7.57
CA LEU A 85 -5.18 0.22 7.78
C LEU A 85 -4.60 -0.35 6.48
N LYS A 86 -5.35 -0.27 5.38
CA LYS A 86 -4.95 -0.77 4.06
C LYS A 86 -4.19 0.26 3.23
N ILE A 87 -4.37 1.54 3.52
CA ILE A 87 -3.62 2.61 2.87
C ILE A 87 -2.14 2.54 3.27
N ILE A 88 -1.83 2.34 4.55
CA ILE A 88 -0.45 2.25 5.05
C ILE A 88 0.38 1.25 4.22
N PRO A 89 0.03 -0.04 4.12
CA PRO A 89 0.82 -0.99 3.34
C PRO A 89 0.78 -0.72 1.83
N THR A 90 -0.32 -0.17 1.30
CA THR A 90 -0.40 0.25 -0.10
C THR A 90 0.61 1.38 -0.43
N LEU A 91 0.90 2.27 0.52
CA LEU A 91 1.94 3.29 0.36
C LEU A 91 3.34 2.66 0.25
N PHE A 92 3.62 1.61 1.03
CA PHE A 92 4.90 0.88 0.91
C PHE A 92 5.03 0.16 -0.43
N ASP A 93 3.96 -0.41 -0.97
CA ASP A 93 3.98 -0.96 -2.34
C ASP A 93 4.38 0.12 -3.36
N ILE A 94 3.85 1.33 -3.23
CA ILE A 94 4.16 2.46 -4.12
C ILE A 94 5.63 2.87 -3.98
N ILE A 95 6.15 2.95 -2.74
CA ILE A 95 7.57 3.25 -2.48
C ILE A 95 8.46 2.19 -3.14
N SER A 96 8.16 0.91 -2.96
CA SER A 96 8.86 -0.21 -3.60
C SER A 96 8.78 -0.15 -5.12
N ALA A 97 7.62 0.22 -5.68
CA ALA A 97 7.44 0.43 -7.11
C ALA A 97 8.32 1.58 -7.65
N VAL A 98 8.47 2.68 -6.91
CA VAL A 98 9.40 3.77 -7.26
C VAL A 98 10.84 3.29 -7.26
N ALA A 99 11.24 2.46 -6.28
CA ALA A 99 12.58 1.87 -6.24
C ALA A 99 12.83 0.98 -7.46
N ILE A 100 11.87 0.11 -7.80
CA ILE A 100 11.92 -0.76 -8.99
C ILE A 100 12.04 0.06 -10.27
N PHE A 101 11.26 1.13 -10.41
CA PHE A 101 11.36 2.04 -11.55
C PHE A 101 12.77 2.62 -11.68
N LYS A 102 13.32 3.17 -10.59
CA LYS A 102 14.66 3.77 -10.57
C LYS A 102 15.74 2.75 -10.93
N ILE A 103 15.67 1.54 -10.38
CA ILE A 103 16.62 0.45 -10.68
C ILE A 103 16.51 0.04 -12.16
N ALA A 104 15.30 -0.14 -12.68
CA ALA A 104 15.08 -0.51 -14.07
C ALA A 104 15.62 0.55 -15.05
N ARG A 105 15.54 1.84 -14.68
CA ARG A 105 16.11 2.96 -15.45
C ARG A 105 17.64 2.97 -15.53
N LEU A 106 18.34 2.24 -14.66
CA LEU A 106 19.79 2.06 -14.78
C LEU A 106 20.17 1.11 -15.92
N LYS A 107 19.23 0.27 -16.38
CA LYS A 107 19.47 -0.76 -17.40
C LYS A 107 18.76 -0.49 -18.72
N PHE A 108 17.60 0.16 -18.69
CA PHE A 108 16.75 0.36 -19.85
C PHE A 108 16.49 1.84 -20.08
N ASP A 109 16.76 2.30 -21.30
CA ASP A 109 16.48 3.66 -21.76
C ASP A 109 15.12 3.81 -22.45
N ASP A 110 14.36 2.71 -22.54
CA ASP A 110 13.04 2.64 -23.18
C ASP A 110 11.88 2.57 -22.17
N ASP A 111 10.74 2.04 -22.59
CA ASP A 111 9.49 2.00 -21.83
C ASP A 111 9.37 0.83 -20.85
N LYS A 112 10.31 -0.14 -20.87
CA LYS A 112 10.29 -1.30 -19.97
C LYS A 112 10.20 -0.96 -18.48
N PRO A 113 10.85 0.10 -17.95
CA PRO A 113 10.75 0.49 -16.55
C PRO A 113 9.33 0.77 -16.08
N TYR A 114 8.49 1.40 -16.91
CA TYR A 114 7.07 1.61 -16.59
C TYR A 114 6.31 0.30 -16.48
N LEU A 115 6.56 -0.62 -17.42
CA LEU A 115 5.92 -1.92 -17.45
C LEU A 115 6.32 -2.79 -16.24
N LEU A 116 7.61 -2.83 -15.90
CA LEU A 116 8.11 -3.57 -14.74
C LEU A 116 7.49 -3.05 -13.42
N THR A 117 7.33 -1.73 -13.31
CA THR A 117 6.73 -1.07 -12.14
C THR A 117 5.29 -1.50 -11.95
N VAL A 118 4.47 -1.44 -13.02
CA VAL A 118 3.06 -1.80 -12.91
C VAL A 118 2.85 -3.31 -12.74
N ILE A 119 3.71 -4.14 -13.36
CA ILE A 119 3.69 -5.60 -13.17
C ILE A 119 3.95 -5.93 -11.70
N PHE A 120 4.95 -5.31 -11.07
CA PHE A 120 5.22 -5.49 -9.65
C PHE A 120 3.99 -5.15 -8.79
N LEU A 121 3.39 -3.97 -9.01
CA LEU A 121 2.21 -3.55 -8.24
C LEU A 121 1.02 -4.49 -8.42
N LEU A 122 0.88 -5.09 -9.61
CA LEU A 122 -0.16 -6.06 -9.95
C LEU A 122 0.10 -7.48 -9.44
N LEU A 123 1.29 -7.78 -8.92
CA LEU A 123 1.57 -9.13 -8.42
C LEU A 123 0.52 -9.49 -7.37
N PRO A 124 -0.13 -10.67 -7.48
CA PRO A 124 -1.16 -11.07 -6.53
C PRO A 124 -0.66 -11.04 -5.09
N THR A 125 0.60 -11.46 -4.87
CA THR A 125 1.23 -11.42 -3.55
C THR A 125 1.35 -10.01 -3.00
N VAL A 126 1.67 -9.01 -3.83
CA VAL A 126 1.78 -7.60 -3.41
C VAL A 126 0.40 -7.00 -3.15
N THR A 127 -0.50 -7.08 -4.14
CA THR A 127 -1.84 -6.47 -4.05
C THR A 127 -2.73 -7.10 -2.99
N PHE A 128 -2.72 -8.44 -2.85
CA PHE A 128 -3.51 -9.09 -1.79
C PHE A 128 -2.90 -8.91 -0.42
N ASN A 129 -1.57 -8.89 -0.26
CA ASN A 129 -0.97 -8.66 1.06
C ASN A 129 -1.36 -7.28 1.60
N SER A 130 -1.21 -6.23 0.78
CA SER A 130 -1.50 -4.86 1.19
C SER A 130 -3.00 -4.55 1.18
N THR A 131 -3.61 -4.30 0.01
CA THR A 131 -4.99 -3.83 -0.08
C THR A 131 -6.02 -4.91 0.26
N GLY A 132 -5.74 -6.17 -0.07
CA GLY A 132 -6.64 -7.28 0.27
C GLY A 132 -6.65 -7.59 1.78
N TRP A 133 -5.48 -7.83 2.36
CA TRP A 133 -5.31 -8.37 3.70
C TRP A 133 -5.03 -7.30 4.77
N GLY A 134 -4.38 -6.18 4.40
CA GLY A 134 -3.97 -5.13 5.32
C GLY A 134 -2.61 -5.37 5.99
N GLN A 135 -1.82 -6.31 5.49
CA GLN A 135 -0.49 -6.63 6.02
C GLN A 135 0.58 -5.74 5.39
N ILE A 136 1.70 -5.56 6.09
CA ILE A 136 2.75 -4.59 5.75
C ILE A 136 4.09 -5.26 5.41
N ASP A 137 4.07 -6.47 4.87
CA ASP A 137 5.27 -7.22 4.50
C ASP A 137 6.19 -6.44 3.56
N SER A 138 5.62 -5.64 2.64
CA SER A 138 6.35 -4.76 1.72
C SER A 138 7.27 -3.73 2.41
N ALA A 139 7.10 -3.46 3.71
CA ALA A 139 7.96 -2.53 4.47
C ALA A 139 9.22 -3.20 5.04
N TYR A 140 9.25 -4.53 5.14
CA TYR A 140 10.33 -5.29 5.79
C TYR A 140 11.16 -6.14 4.83
N GLY A 141 10.74 -6.23 3.55
CA GLY A 141 11.40 -7.01 2.50
C GLY A 141 12.49 -6.29 1.73
#